data_AF-A0AAW3WGA8-F1
#
_entry.id   AF-A0AAW3WGA8-F1
#
_cell.length_a   1.000
_cell.length_b   1.000
_cell.length_c   1.000
_cell.angle_alpha   90.00
_cell.angle_beta   90.00
_cell.angle_gamma   90.00
#
_symmetry.space_group_name_H-M   'P 1'
#
loop_
_entity.id
_entity.type
_entity.pdbx_description
1 polymer ?
#
loop_
_entity_poly.entity_id
_entity_poly.type
_entity_poly.pdbx_seq_one_letter_code
_entity_poly.pdbx_strand_id
1 'polypeptide(L)'
;MEDYNKSKGIERTSIHAFRHWYEKKAVMNGINIVQLQHLLGHSNLEILKHYVEMLTEDLNYENIAQNPLESIKLENSKGKNIKLRK
;
A
#
# COMPACT_ATOMS: atom_id res chain seq x y z
N MET A 1 1.60 -26.78 17.53
CA MET A 1 0.92 -25.49 17.19
C MET A 1 -0.58 -25.64 17.16
N GLU A 2 -1.07 -26.75 16.61
CA GLU A 2 -2.50 -27.05 16.56
C GLU A 2 -3.15 -27.09 17.95
N ASP A 3 -2.54 -27.77 18.93
CA ASP A 3 -3.06 -27.84 20.31
C ASP A 3 -3.09 -26.47 21.00
N TYR A 4 -2.05 -25.65 20.77
CA TYR A 4 -2.01 -24.28 21.28
C TYR A 4 -3.14 -23.44 20.67
N ASN A 5 -3.34 -23.51 19.36
CA ASN A 5 -4.39 -22.75 18.67
C ASN A 5 -5.79 -23.22 19.11
N LYS A 6 -6.01 -24.53 19.24
CA LYS A 6 -7.27 -25.10 19.76
C LYS A 6 -7.53 -24.64 21.19
N SER A 7 -6.52 -24.59 22.05
CA SER A 7 -6.64 -24.06 23.42
C SER A 7 -7.01 -22.56 23.47
N LYS A 8 -6.74 -21.83 22.40
CA LYS A 8 -7.10 -20.41 22.23
C LYS A 8 -8.41 -20.22 21.46
N GLY A 9 -9.14 -21.29 21.15
CA GLY A 9 -10.40 -21.25 20.39
C GLY A 9 -10.22 -20.96 18.90
N ILE A 10 -9.02 -21.14 18.36
CA ILE A 10 -8.73 -20.94 16.94
C ILE A 10 -8.88 -22.29 16.22
N GLU A 11 -9.93 -22.40 15.41
CA GLU A 11 -10.24 -23.63 14.67
C GLU A 11 -9.40 -23.80 13.39
N ARG A 12 -9.00 -22.69 12.75
CA ARG A 12 -8.17 -22.73 11.53
C ARG A 12 -6.69 -22.67 11.88
N THR A 13 -6.01 -23.80 11.78
CA THR A 13 -4.65 -23.98 12.32
C THR A 13 -3.58 -24.29 11.27
N SER A 14 -3.86 -24.11 9.98
CA SER A 14 -2.89 -24.42 8.92
C SER A 14 -1.79 -23.37 8.79
N ILE A 15 -0.60 -23.81 8.36
CA ILE A 15 0.54 -22.91 8.12
C ILE A 15 0.26 -21.87 7.02
N HIS A 16 -0.53 -22.24 6.01
CA HIS A 16 -0.98 -21.34 4.96
C HIS A 16 -1.98 -20.31 5.48
N ALA A 17 -2.87 -20.69 6.42
CA ALA A 17 -3.77 -19.74 7.06
C ALA A 17 -3.00 -18.72 7.90
N PHE A 18 -1.93 -19.14 8.60
CA PHE A 18 -1.04 -18.22 9.29
C PHE A 18 -0.32 -17.27 8.33
N ARG A 19 0.16 -17.78 7.18
CA ARG A 19 0.80 -16.95 6.17
C ARG A 19 -0.14 -15.88 5.61
N HIS A 20 -1.39 -16.23 5.31
CA HIS A 20 -2.40 -15.25 4.89
C HIS A 20 -2.79 -14.26 5.98
N TRP A 21 -2.84 -14.70 7.25
CA TRP A 21 -3.03 -13.79 8.38
C TRP A 21 -1.88 -12.78 8.48
N TYR A 22 -0.63 -13.25 8.34
CA TYR A 22 0.55 -12.40 8.37
C TYR A 22 0.52 -11.37 7.23
N GLU A 23 0.26 -11.81 6.00
CA GLU A 23 0.10 -10.96 4.83
C GLU A 23 -0.94 -9.86 5.07
N LYS A 24 -2.15 -10.25 5.48
CA LYS A 24 -3.23 -9.30 5.78
C LYS A 24 -2.82 -8.30 6.87
N LYS A 25 -2.23 -8.79 7.95
CA LYS A 25 -1.85 -7.93 9.09
C LYS A 25 -0.72 -6.97 8.74
N ALA A 26 0.24 -7.40 7.94
CA ALA A 26 1.33 -6.57 7.44
C ALA A 26 0.81 -5.40 6.60
N VAL A 27 -0.11 -5.68 5.68
CA VAL A 27 -0.74 -4.66 4.84
C VAL A 27 -1.55 -3.66 5.68
N MET A 28 -2.37 -4.15 6.63
CA MET A 28 -3.14 -3.27 7.53
C MET A 28 -2.26 -2.40 8.44
N ASN A 29 -1.04 -2.85 8.76
CA ASN A 29 -0.08 -2.07 9.53
C ASN A 29 0.66 -1.01 8.68
N GLY A 30 0.32 -0.87 7.39
CA GLY A 30 0.91 0.14 6.50
C GLY A 30 2.24 -0.27 5.87
N ILE A 31 2.59 -1.57 5.89
CA ILE A 31 3.77 -2.06 5.18
C ILE A 31 3.54 -1.93 3.66
N ASN A 32 4.54 -1.43 2.95
CA ASN A 32 4.47 -1.30 1.50
C ASN A 32 4.34 -2.69 0.85
N ILE A 33 3.33 -2.84 0.00
CA ILE A 33 2.95 -4.10 -0.64
C ILE A 33 4.07 -4.67 -1.52
N VAL A 34 4.85 -3.81 -2.18
CA VAL A 34 6.01 -4.23 -3.00
C VAL A 34 7.12 -4.79 -2.12
N GLN A 35 7.36 -4.17 -0.96
CA GLN A 35 8.32 -4.68 0.02
C GLN A 35 7.85 -6.01 0.61
N LEU A 36 6.55 -6.12 0.93
CA LEU A 36 5.95 -7.34 1.44
C LEU A 36 6.02 -8.49 0.43
N GLN A 37 5.80 -8.21 -0.86
CA GLN A 37 5.96 -9.19 -1.93
C GLN A 37 7.38 -9.75 -1.98
N HIS A 38 8.39 -8.87 -1.92
CA HIS A 38 9.80 -9.27 -1.91
C HIS A 38 10.15 -10.11 -0.68
N LEU A 39 9.64 -9.71 0.50
CA LEU A 39 9.87 -10.41 1.76
C LEU A 39 9.30 -11.84 1.75
N LEU A 40 8.12 -12.02 1.13
CA LEU A 40 7.43 -13.31 1.08
C LEU A 40 7.82 -14.17 -0.12
N GLY A 41 8.60 -13.62 -1.06
CA GLY A 41 9.02 -14.34 -2.27
C GLY A 41 7.86 -14.68 -3.20
N HIS A 42 6.79 -13.87 -3.20
CA HIS A 42 5.64 -14.10 -4.07
C HIS A 42 5.97 -13.74 -5.53
N SER A 43 5.94 -14.74 -6.41
CA SER A 43 6.14 -14.57 -7.85
C SER A 43 4.96 -13.87 -8.53
N ASN A 44 3.77 -13.87 -7.94
CA ASN A 44 2.57 -13.22 -8.48
C ASN A 44 1.93 -12.27 -7.46
N LEU A 45 1.57 -11.07 -7.94
CA LEU A 45 0.93 -10.00 -7.17
C LEU A 45 -0.58 -10.20 -7.03
N GLU A 46 -1.18 -11.19 -7.70
CA GLU A 46 -2.64 -11.40 -7.67
C GLU A 46 -3.20 -11.64 -6.27
N ILE A 47 -2.47 -12.36 -5.41
CA ILE A 47 -2.86 -12.53 -3.99
C ILE A 47 -2.84 -11.18 -3.26
N LEU A 48 -1.91 -10.31 -3.61
CA LEU A 48 -1.75 -8.99 -2.99
C LEU A 48 -2.78 -7.98 -3.48
N LYS A 49 -3.38 -8.15 -4.68
CA LYS A 49 -4.45 -7.28 -5.19
C LYS A 49 -5.64 -7.19 -4.22
N HIS A 50 -6.05 -8.32 -3.66
CA HIS A 50 -7.17 -8.34 -2.71
C HIS A 50 -6.86 -7.54 -1.43
N TYR A 51 -5.58 -7.44 -1.03
CA TYR A 51 -5.16 -6.61 0.08
C TYR A 51 -5.01 -5.13 -0.30
N VAL A 52 -4.63 -4.84 -1.56
CA VAL A 52 -4.63 -3.47 -2.10
C VAL A 52 -6.05 -2.90 -2.07
N GLU A 53 -7.03 -3.66 -2.54
CA GLU A 53 -8.44 -3.26 -2.56
C GLU A 53 -8.93 -2.87 -1.16
N MET A 54 -8.58 -3.68 -0.16
CA MET A 54 -8.91 -3.45 1.25
C MET A 54 -8.25 -2.18 1.83
N LEU A 55 -7.07 -1.78 1.34
CA LEU A 55 -6.44 -0.51 1.71
C LEU A 55 -7.05 0.69 0.98
N THR A 56 -7.44 0.51 -0.28
CA THR A 56 -7.99 1.59 -1.10
C THR A 56 -9.39 2.02 -0.69
N GLU A 57 -10.17 1.15 -0.05
CA GLU A 57 -11.46 1.53 0.55
C GLU A 57 -11.30 2.60 1.64
N ASP A 58 -10.16 2.62 2.35
CA ASP A 58 -9.85 3.59 3.41
C ASP A 58 -9.05 4.81 2.90
N LEU A 59 -8.63 4.84 1.64
CA LEU A 59 -7.87 5.97 1.08
C LEU A 59 -8.82 7.12 0.73
N ASN A 60 -8.82 8.17 1.55
CA ASN A 60 -9.36 9.47 1.17
C ASN A 60 -8.65 9.98 -0.09
N TYR A 61 -9.32 9.88 -1.23
CA TYR A 61 -8.85 10.33 -2.55
C TYR A 61 -8.42 11.81 -2.59
N GLU A 62 -8.87 12.61 -1.61
CA GLU A 62 -8.43 14.00 -1.38
C GLU A 62 -6.89 14.14 -1.22
N ASN A 63 -6.19 13.12 -0.69
CA ASN A 63 -4.72 13.15 -0.55
C ASN A 63 -3.97 12.74 -1.82
N ILE A 64 -4.67 12.26 -2.87
CA ILE A 64 -4.08 11.89 -4.16
C ILE A 64 -3.81 13.14 -5.03
N ALA A 65 -4.13 14.34 -4.52
CA ALA A 65 -3.72 15.64 -5.05
C ALA A 65 -2.19 15.90 -4.99
N GLN A 66 -1.38 14.85 -5.12
CA GLN A 66 0.01 14.94 -5.53
C GLN A 66 0.08 14.69 -7.04
N ASN A 67 -0.73 15.43 -7.82
CA ASN A 67 -0.63 15.36 -9.27
C ASN A 67 0.69 16.05 -9.67
N PRO A 68 1.65 15.36 -10.29
CA PRO A 68 2.90 15.98 -10.71
C PRO A 68 2.69 17.10 -11.74
N LEU A 69 1.53 17.18 -12.40
CA LEU A 69 1.17 18.32 -13.24
C LEU A 69 0.80 19.58 -12.44
N GLU A 70 0.30 19.44 -11.21
CA GLU A 70 0.03 20.59 -10.33
C GLU A 70 1.32 21.21 -9.79
N SER A 71 2.32 20.40 -9.44
CA SER A 71 3.64 20.91 -9.03
C SER A 71 4.32 21.68 -10.16
N ILE A 72 4.19 21.22 -11.41
CA ILE A 72 4.72 21.92 -12.60
C ILE A 72 4.04 23.29 -12.83
N LYS A 73 2.74 23.43 -12.55
CA LYS A 73 2.01 24.72 -12.71
C LYS A 73 2.47 25.80 -11.71
N LEU A 74 2.88 25.39 -10.51
CA LEU A 74 3.37 26.30 -9.46
C LEU A 74 4.76 26.88 -9.77
N GLU A 75 5.59 26.15 -10.52
CA GLU A 75 6.92 26.63 -10.91
C GLU A 75 6.88 27.64 -12.06
N ASN A 76 5.97 27.44 -13.02
CA ASN A 76 5.84 28.32 -14.20
C ASN A 76 5.24 29.71 -13.88
N SER A 77 4.61 29.88 -12.73
CA SER A 77 3.98 31.14 -12.32
C SER A 77 4.91 32.07 -11.52
N LYS A 78 6.10 31.60 -11.10
CA LYS A 78 7.06 32.37 -10.28
C LYS A 78 8.20 33.08 -11.04
N GLY A 79 8.25 33.02 -12.37
CA GLY A 79 9.17 33.84 -13.17
C GLY A 79 8.82 33.79 -14.66
N LYS A 80 8.91 34.83 -15.47
CA LYS A 80 9.76 36.02 -15.43
C LYS A 80 9.05 37.13 -16.22
N ASN A 81 8.89 38.32 -15.62
CA ASN A 81 8.67 39.54 -16.40
C ASN A 81 10.02 39.89 -17.08
N ILE A 82 10.28 39.33 -18.26
CA ILE A 82 11.45 39.72 -19.06
C ILE A 82 11.08 41.02 -19.78
N LYS A 83 11.46 42.16 -19.20
CA LYS A 83 11.36 43.45 -19.89
C LYS A 83 12.40 43.46 -21.02
N LEU A 84 11.95 43.38 -22.27
CA LEU A 84 12.77 43.72 -23.42
C LEU A 84 13.06 45.23 -23.39
N ARG A 85 14.35 45.56 -23.38
CA ARG A 85 14.82 46.94 -23.44
C ARG A 85 14.81 47.40 -24.90
N LYS A 86 14.21 48.56 -25.15
CA LYS A 86 14.07 49.21 -26.45
C LYS A 86 15.41 49.66 -27.01
#